data_AF-A0A934D377-F1
#
_entry.id   AF-A0A934D377-F1
#
_cell.length_a   1.000
_cell.length_b   1.000
_cell.length_c   1.000
_cell.angle_alpha   90.00
_cell.angle_beta   90.00
_cell.angle_gamma   90.00
#
_symmetry.space_group_name_H-M   'P 1'
#
loop_
_entity.id
_entity.type
_entity.pdbx_description
1 polymer ?
#
loop_
_entity_poly.entity_id
_entity_poly.type
_entity_poly.pdbx_seq_one_letter_code
_entity_poly.pdbx_strand_id
1 'polypeptide(L)'
;MVQRRTSERHAGTWIVLACFIGGAVAATWYVQSSAPAVAVPAAADSTDAARPAGAEPNSPEPSEARTTRSDAAAASVNAEGDELDFAPRDERAATHERAAYLAFLADEVRAPGSLDARAAELLNGPEPAAVKLAFLRARLGSRTPGRLDGFLDVVRSKTQPTTPMDESLAEVAVRFLGETAKEDPEARDMIRRIAFEEQPIASQVRVRAARAFARCATGTDLSALERHLAAETDSRLLAGAMHGLSENPDAALARRVAEQLGLSLSDFGPAPDEDREP
;
A
#
# COMPACT_ATOMS: atom_id res chain seq x y z
N MET A 1 41.12 -41.17 0.71
CA MET A 1 41.56 -40.19 1.72
C MET A 1 41.05 -38.81 1.35
N VAL A 2 39.73 -38.54 1.46
CA VAL A 2 39.13 -37.20 1.29
C VAL A 2 37.84 -37.14 2.12
N GLN A 3 37.94 -36.72 3.38
CA GLN A 3 36.81 -36.30 4.20
C GLN A 3 37.38 -35.36 5.27
N ARG A 4 37.07 -34.06 5.18
CA ARG A 4 37.10 -33.03 6.26
C ARG A 4 37.18 -31.63 5.64
N ARG A 5 36.09 -31.07 5.12
CA ARG A 5 35.94 -29.60 4.88
C ARG A 5 34.47 -29.15 4.78
N THR A 6 33.61 -29.53 5.74
CA THR A 6 32.22 -29.01 5.78
C THR A 6 31.80 -28.44 7.14
N SER A 7 32.68 -28.41 8.15
CA SER A 7 32.28 -28.04 9.51
C SER A 7 32.30 -26.54 9.84
N GLU A 8 32.94 -25.69 9.05
CA GLU A 8 33.18 -24.29 9.46
C GLU A 8 32.08 -23.30 9.05
N ARG A 9 31.15 -23.68 8.16
CA ARG A 9 30.13 -22.75 7.63
C ARG A 9 28.90 -22.57 8.52
N HIS A 10 28.71 -23.40 9.55
CA HIS A 10 27.55 -23.32 10.43
C HIS A 10 27.78 -22.50 11.71
N ALA A 11 29.03 -22.27 12.12
CA ALA A 11 29.31 -21.55 13.36
C ALA A 11 29.04 -20.03 13.26
N GLY A 12 29.21 -19.44 12.07
CA GLY A 12 28.98 -18.00 11.87
C GLY A 12 27.51 -17.59 11.93
N THR A 13 26.60 -18.46 11.50
CA THR A 13 25.16 -18.14 11.40
C THR A 13 24.46 -18.09 12.75
N TRP A 14 24.91 -18.88 13.73
CA TRP A 14 24.32 -18.89 15.08
C TRP A 14 24.71 -17.67 15.93
N ILE A 15 25.89 -17.08 15.69
CA ILE A 15 26.36 -15.91 16.46
C ILE A 15 25.56 -14.65 16.07
N VAL A 16 25.23 -14.49 14.78
CA VAL A 16 24.41 -13.36 14.30
C VAL A 16 22.99 -13.43 14.87
N LEU A 17 22.40 -14.64 14.96
CA LEU A 17 21.06 -14.82 15.53
C LEU A 17 21.00 -14.50 17.03
N ALA A 18 22.05 -14.83 17.80
CA ALA A 18 22.11 -14.53 19.23
C ALA A 18 22.23 -13.02 19.53
N CYS A 19 22.94 -12.25 18.69
CA CYS A 19 23.07 -10.79 18.85
C CYS A 19 21.76 -10.04 18.56
N PHE A 20 20.93 -10.51 17.62
CA PHE A 20 19.62 -9.90 17.34
C PHE A 20 18.60 -10.11 18.47
N ILE A 21 18.63 -11.27 19.12
CA ILE A 21 17.70 -11.56 20.24
C ILE A 21 18.11 -10.79 21.50
N GLY A 22 19.42 -10.66 21.78
CA GLY A 22 19.91 -9.91 22.94
C GLY A 22 19.60 -8.40 22.90
N GLY A 23 19.66 -7.77 21.71
CA GLY A 23 19.34 -6.35 21.56
C GLY A 23 17.85 -6.03 21.74
N ALA A 24 16.95 -6.95 21.33
CA ALA A 24 15.51 -6.76 21.43
C ALA A 24 14.99 -6.82 22.88
N VAL A 25 15.63 -7.59 23.76
CA VAL A 25 15.22 -7.74 25.17
C VAL A 25 15.64 -6.53 26.01
N ALA A 26 16.73 -5.82 25.67
CA ALA A 26 17.13 -4.62 26.39
C ALA A 26 16.23 -3.40 26.08
N ALA A 27 15.68 -3.33 24.86
CA ALA A 27 14.81 -2.23 24.45
C ALA A 27 13.40 -2.30 25.08
N THR A 28 12.88 -3.50 25.36
CA THR A 28 11.54 -3.68 25.96
C THR A 28 11.49 -3.26 27.43
N TRP A 29 12.58 -3.43 28.18
CA TRP A 29 12.65 -3.02 29.59
C TRP A 29 12.68 -1.50 29.80
N TYR A 30 13.18 -0.72 28.83
CA TYR A 30 13.26 0.74 28.95
C TYR A 30 11.92 1.43 28.66
N VAL A 31 11.08 0.87 27.79
CA VAL A 31 9.77 1.45 27.45
C VAL A 31 8.74 1.18 28.56
N GLN A 32 8.86 0.06 29.27
CA GLN A 32 7.91 -0.32 30.31
C GLN A 32 8.06 0.47 31.63
N SER A 33 9.21 1.12 31.87
CA SER A 33 9.42 2.00 33.02
C SER A 33 8.96 3.45 32.79
N SER A 34 8.50 3.79 31.59
CA SER A 34 8.26 5.17 31.15
C SER A 34 6.78 5.54 30.94
N ALA A 35 5.84 4.61 31.12
CA ALA A 35 4.43 4.86 30.81
C ALA A 35 3.69 5.49 32.02
N PRO A 36 3.15 6.72 31.90
CA PRO A 36 2.28 7.29 32.93
C PRO A 36 0.91 6.61 32.94
N ALA A 37 0.36 6.40 34.15
CA ALA A 37 -0.96 5.82 34.36
C ALA A 37 -2.06 6.76 33.83
N VAL A 38 -2.80 6.31 32.81
CA VAL A 38 -3.94 7.05 32.24
C VAL A 38 -5.19 6.77 33.07
N ALA A 39 -5.80 7.84 33.60
CA ALA A 39 -7.04 7.81 34.36
C ALA A 39 -8.27 7.64 33.43
N VAL A 40 -9.23 6.83 33.87
CA VAL A 40 -10.50 6.55 33.19
C VAL A 40 -11.53 7.65 33.53
N PRO A 41 -12.21 8.28 32.56
CA PRO A 41 -13.31 9.19 32.88
C PRO A 41 -14.62 8.43 33.16
N ALA A 42 -15.31 8.88 34.20
CA ALA A 42 -16.59 8.37 34.66
C ALA A 42 -17.75 8.75 33.71
N ALA A 43 -18.70 7.83 33.54
CA ALA A 43 -19.94 8.04 32.81
C ALA A 43 -20.85 9.05 33.54
N ALA A 44 -21.42 10.00 32.79
CA ALA A 44 -22.45 10.91 33.28
C ALA A 44 -23.83 10.45 32.78
N ASP A 45 -24.73 10.23 33.73
CA ASP A 45 -26.13 9.86 33.53
C ASP A 45 -26.93 10.96 32.82
N SER A 46 -27.74 10.54 31.87
CA SER A 46 -28.74 11.36 31.19
C SER A 46 -30.11 11.17 31.84
N THR A 47 -30.72 12.25 32.35
CA THR A 47 -32.17 12.33 32.63
C THR A 47 -32.75 13.68 32.20
N ASP A 48 -33.60 13.59 31.17
CA ASP A 48 -34.98 14.08 31.04
C ASP A 48 -35.40 15.57 31.12
N ALA A 49 -36.34 15.86 30.21
CA ALA A 49 -37.51 16.74 30.24
C ALA A 49 -37.45 18.27 29.93
N ALA A 50 -38.26 18.60 28.91
CA ALA A 50 -39.22 19.71 28.78
C ALA A 50 -38.83 21.05 28.10
N ARG A 51 -39.47 21.29 26.94
CA ARG A 51 -39.79 22.60 26.29
C ARG A 51 -40.87 23.35 27.13
N PRO A 52 -41.18 24.67 26.98
CA PRO A 52 -41.37 25.36 25.68
C PRO A 52 -41.05 26.89 25.55
N ALA A 53 -41.11 27.34 24.28
CA ALA A 53 -41.54 28.63 23.72
C ALA A 53 -40.81 29.97 24.04
N GLY A 54 -40.45 30.70 22.97
CA GLY A 54 -40.47 32.16 22.96
C GLY A 54 -39.34 32.86 22.19
N ALA A 55 -39.73 33.54 21.09
CA ALA A 55 -39.13 34.75 20.51
C ALA A 55 -37.78 34.70 19.75
N GLU A 56 -37.86 34.85 18.42
CA GLU A 56 -36.92 35.67 17.61
C GLU A 56 -37.23 37.19 17.81
N PRO A 57 -36.47 38.16 17.25
CA PRO A 57 -35.23 38.11 16.47
C PRO A 57 -34.14 39.07 17.02
N ASN A 58 -32.91 39.01 16.48
CA ASN A 58 -32.12 40.20 16.07
C ASN A 58 -30.73 39.80 15.57
N SER A 59 -30.50 40.00 14.27
CA SER A 59 -29.18 40.32 13.72
C SER A 59 -28.77 41.75 14.13
N PRO A 60 -27.47 42.05 14.20
CA PRO A 60 -26.92 42.78 13.06
C PRO A 60 -25.51 42.31 12.63
N GLU A 61 -25.26 42.59 11.37
CA GLU A 61 -24.05 42.39 10.58
C GLU A 61 -23.06 43.60 10.78
N PRO A 62 -21.94 43.71 10.03
CA PRO A 62 -20.59 43.88 10.57
C PRO A 62 -20.09 45.34 10.56
N SER A 63 -19.00 45.62 11.28
CA SER A 63 -18.24 46.86 11.12
C SER A 63 -16.83 46.55 10.62
N GLU A 64 -16.59 46.95 9.36
CA GLU A 64 -15.27 47.10 8.78
C GLU A 64 -14.48 48.25 9.42
N ALA A 65 -13.19 48.26 9.06
CA ALA A 65 -12.21 49.34 9.16
C ALA A 65 -11.44 49.48 10.49
N ARG A 66 -10.12 49.22 10.44
CA ARG A 66 -9.14 50.23 9.98
C ARG A 66 -7.72 49.79 10.35
N THR A 67 -6.89 49.73 9.32
CA THR A 67 -5.42 49.56 9.34
C THR A 67 -4.72 50.71 10.09
N THR A 68 -3.74 50.40 10.95
CA THR A 68 -2.51 51.21 11.12
C THR A 68 -1.33 50.34 11.51
N ARG A 69 -0.21 50.60 10.84
CA ARG A 69 1.10 49.94 10.87
C ARG A 69 2.00 50.59 11.94
N SER A 70 3.01 49.83 12.37
CA SER A 70 4.30 50.26 12.97
C SER A 70 4.30 50.54 14.48
N ASP A 71 5.03 49.74 15.26
CA ASP A 71 6.47 49.95 15.46
C ASP A 71 7.14 48.76 16.15
N ALA A 72 8.40 48.56 15.78
CA ALA A 72 9.31 47.53 16.28
C ALA A 72 10.03 48.00 17.55
N ALA A 73 10.29 47.09 18.50
CA ALA A 73 11.58 47.01 19.20
C ALA A 73 11.65 45.78 20.13
N ALA A 74 12.58 44.90 19.78
CA ALA A 74 13.51 44.17 20.67
C ALA A 74 12.99 43.55 21.98
N ALA A 75 12.87 42.21 21.95
CA ALA A 75 13.33 41.40 23.07
C ALA A 75 14.13 40.22 22.52
N SER A 76 15.46 40.32 22.64
CA SER A 76 16.39 39.22 22.48
C SER A 76 16.12 38.18 23.55
N VAL A 77 15.74 36.96 23.15
CA VAL A 77 15.80 35.79 24.00
C VAL A 77 16.49 34.70 23.19
N ASN A 78 17.52 34.12 23.82
CA ASN A 78 18.39 33.09 23.28
C ASN A 78 17.60 31.94 22.65
N ALA A 79 17.79 31.71 21.36
CA ALA A 79 17.50 30.43 20.74
C ALA A 79 18.85 29.69 20.62
N GLU A 80 19.22 29.00 21.69
CA GLU A 80 20.16 27.89 21.60
C GLU A 80 19.54 26.81 20.72
N GLY A 81 20.23 26.47 19.63
CA GLY A 81 20.22 25.12 19.05
C GLY A 81 18.88 24.59 18.56
N ASP A 82 18.19 25.32 17.70
CA ASP A 82 17.25 24.69 16.77
C ASP A 82 18.03 24.40 15.48
N GLU A 83 18.79 23.29 15.49
CA GLU A 83 19.14 22.60 14.24
C GLU A 83 17.81 22.13 13.64
N LEU A 84 17.13 23.04 12.95
CA LEU A 84 16.02 22.74 12.07
C LEU A 84 16.57 21.73 11.07
N ASP A 85 16.20 20.47 11.31
CA ASP A 85 16.54 19.31 10.51
C ASP A 85 15.98 19.48 9.10
N PHE A 86 16.61 20.29 8.24
CA PHE A 86 16.17 20.58 6.87
C PHE A 86 16.32 19.38 5.92
N ALA A 87 16.04 18.16 6.39
CA ALA A 87 15.80 17.05 5.49
C ALA A 87 14.68 17.47 4.51
N PRO A 88 14.93 17.42 3.18
CA PRO A 88 13.90 17.74 2.19
C PRO A 88 12.63 16.92 2.49
N ARG A 89 11.46 17.54 2.24
CA ARG A 89 10.14 16.99 2.58
C ARG A 89 9.97 15.52 2.15
N ASP A 90 10.60 15.15 1.05
CA ASP A 90 10.58 13.81 0.46
C ASP A 90 11.38 12.79 1.28
N GLU A 91 12.51 13.19 1.87
CA GLU A 91 13.32 12.32 2.75
C GLU A 91 12.59 12.04 4.08
N ARG A 92 11.88 13.03 4.63
CA ARG A 92 11.04 12.82 5.82
C ARG A 92 9.89 11.88 5.53
N ALA A 93 9.20 12.05 4.39
CA ALA A 93 8.09 11.18 3.99
C ALA A 93 8.54 9.72 3.82
N ALA A 94 9.68 9.49 3.15
CA ALA A 94 10.26 8.15 3.00
C ALA A 94 10.68 7.52 4.33
N THR A 95 11.21 8.33 5.26
CA THR A 95 11.58 7.86 6.61
C THR A 95 10.35 7.45 7.42
N HIS A 96 9.27 8.24 7.37
CA HIS A 96 8.01 7.92 8.03
C HIS A 96 7.34 6.67 7.43
N GLU A 97 7.36 6.53 6.10
CA GLU A 97 6.86 5.34 5.43
C GLU A 97 7.61 4.08 5.88
N ARG A 98 8.95 4.13 5.88
CA ARG A 98 9.79 3.01 6.29
C ARG A 98 9.56 2.62 7.75
N ALA A 99 9.42 3.61 8.63
CA ALA A 99 9.09 3.36 10.04
C ALA A 99 7.72 2.68 10.19
N ALA A 100 6.69 3.16 9.48
CA ALA A 100 5.36 2.55 9.48
C ALA A 100 5.40 1.11 8.94
N TYR A 101 6.12 0.87 7.84
CA TYR A 101 6.28 -0.45 7.23
C TYR A 101 6.89 -1.46 8.23
N LEU A 102 7.97 -1.08 8.91
CA LEU A 102 8.61 -1.92 9.91
C LEU A 102 7.70 -2.17 11.12
N ALA A 103 6.93 -1.18 11.55
CA ALA A 103 5.95 -1.33 12.62
C ALA A 103 4.86 -2.34 12.25
N PHE A 104 4.32 -2.28 11.02
CA PHE A 104 3.34 -3.24 10.52
C PHE A 104 3.88 -4.67 10.47
N LEU A 105 5.12 -4.86 10.02
CA LEU A 105 5.74 -6.19 10.03
C LEU A 105 5.96 -6.71 11.46
N ALA A 106 6.36 -5.85 12.40
CA ALA A 106 6.52 -6.23 13.79
C ALA A 106 5.19 -6.63 14.44
N ASP A 107 4.10 -5.90 14.13
CA ASP A 107 2.75 -6.25 14.58
C ASP A 107 2.30 -7.62 14.04
N GLU A 108 2.56 -7.90 12.75
CA GLU A 108 2.22 -9.19 12.14
C GLU A 108 3.00 -10.36 12.74
N VAL A 109 4.29 -10.14 13.07
CA VAL A 109 5.10 -11.15 13.79
C VAL A 109 4.57 -11.38 15.21
N ARG A 110 4.13 -10.33 15.90
CA ARG A 110 3.60 -10.42 17.26
C ARG A 110 2.21 -11.06 17.31
N ALA A 111 1.38 -10.78 16.32
CA ALA A 111 0.01 -11.26 16.20
C ALA A 111 -0.30 -11.57 14.73
N PRO A 112 -0.08 -12.83 14.28
CA PRO A 112 -0.39 -13.22 12.91
C PRO A 112 -1.86 -12.97 12.54
N GLY A 113 -2.10 -12.38 11.37
CA GLY A 113 -3.41 -11.92 10.89
C GLY A 113 -3.77 -10.49 11.32
N SER A 114 -2.88 -9.77 12.01
CA SER A 114 -3.11 -8.38 12.42
C SER A 114 -3.29 -7.43 11.23
N LEU A 115 -2.56 -7.64 10.14
CA LEU A 115 -2.68 -6.81 8.95
C LEU A 115 -4.06 -7.00 8.30
N ASP A 116 -4.55 -8.23 8.25
CA ASP A 116 -5.86 -8.53 7.68
C ASP A 116 -7.00 -7.94 8.50
N ALA A 117 -6.89 -8.00 9.83
CA ALA A 117 -7.89 -7.42 10.73
C ALA A 117 -8.01 -5.89 10.56
N ARG A 118 -6.92 -5.21 10.17
CA ARG A 118 -6.86 -3.75 10.01
C ARG A 118 -7.06 -3.27 8.58
N ALA A 119 -7.11 -4.17 7.60
CA ALA A 119 -7.08 -3.80 6.17
C ALA A 119 -8.20 -2.84 5.77
N ALA A 120 -9.45 -3.16 6.10
CA ALA A 120 -10.59 -2.33 5.73
C ALA A 120 -10.54 -0.95 6.39
N GLU A 121 -10.14 -0.87 7.66
CA GLU A 121 -10.04 0.38 8.41
C GLU A 121 -8.91 1.27 7.87
N LEU A 122 -7.72 0.71 7.66
CA LEU A 122 -6.55 1.48 7.20
C LEU A 122 -6.68 1.93 5.75
N LEU A 123 -7.13 1.05 4.85
CA LEU A 123 -7.21 1.35 3.43
C LEU A 123 -8.32 2.35 3.12
N ASN A 124 -9.47 2.24 3.79
CA ASN A 124 -10.62 3.14 3.57
C ASN A 124 -10.66 4.32 4.55
N GLY A 125 -9.85 4.28 5.61
CA GLY A 125 -9.76 5.35 6.62
C GLY A 125 -9.04 6.61 6.14
N PRO A 126 -8.98 7.63 7.00
CA PRO A 126 -8.39 8.94 6.70
C PRO A 126 -6.85 8.95 6.74
N GLU A 127 -6.22 7.77 6.77
CA GLU A 127 -4.78 7.65 6.91
C GLU A 127 -4.02 8.30 5.74
N PRO A 128 -2.82 8.86 5.99
CA PRO A 128 -1.97 9.38 4.94
C PRO A 128 -1.59 8.31 3.90
N ALA A 129 -1.41 8.72 2.65
CA ALA A 129 -1.03 7.82 1.55
C ALA A 129 0.25 7.01 1.84
N ALA A 130 1.24 7.62 2.50
CA ALA A 130 2.46 6.94 2.93
C ALA A 130 2.18 5.79 3.92
N VAL A 131 1.23 5.96 4.86
CA VAL A 131 0.85 4.90 5.80
C VAL A 131 0.15 3.76 5.07
N LYS A 132 -0.76 4.08 4.13
CA LYS A 132 -1.43 3.07 3.31
C LYS A 132 -0.44 2.32 2.41
N LEU A 133 0.55 3.02 1.84
CA LEU A 133 1.62 2.42 1.04
C LEU A 133 2.50 1.48 1.87
N ALA A 134 2.94 1.93 3.05
CA ALA A 134 3.67 1.13 4.02
C ALA A 134 2.91 -0.14 4.40
N PHE A 135 1.59 -0.02 4.63
CA PHE A 135 0.71 -1.14 4.94
C PHE A 135 0.62 -2.14 3.78
N LEU A 136 0.40 -1.66 2.54
CA LEU A 136 0.35 -2.53 1.35
C LEU A 136 1.70 -3.25 1.11
N ARG A 137 2.82 -2.55 1.30
CA ARG A 137 4.16 -3.15 1.23
C ARG A 137 4.36 -4.20 2.33
N ALA A 138 3.89 -3.96 3.55
CA ALA A 138 3.96 -4.91 4.65
C ALA A 138 3.17 -6.20 4.35
N ARG A 139 1.95 -6.07 3.79
CA ARG A 139 1.15 -7.23 3.36
C ARG A 139 1.81 -8.02 2.23
N LEU A 140 2.41 -7.33 1.26
CA LEU A 140 3.18 -7.98 0.21
C LEU A 140 4.40 -8.74 0.78
N GLY A 141 5.07 -8.15 1.77
CA GLY A 141 6.21 -8.75 2.46
C GLY A 141 5.85 -9.95 3.34
N SER A 142 4.68 -9.95 3.97
CA SER A 142 4.24 -11.03 4.86
C SER A 142 3.80 -12.30 4.12
N ARG A 143 3.42 -12.18 2.83
CA ARG A 143 2.93 -13.28 1.97
C ARG A 143 1.77 -14.07 2.58
N THR A 144 0.97 -13.43 3.42
CA THR A 144 -0.17 -14.07 4.08
C THR A 144 -1.41 -13.90 3.20
N PRO A 145 -2.11 -14.98 2.83
CA PRO A 145 -3.43 -14.87 2.21
C PRO A 145 -4.36 -14.17 3.19
N GLY A 146 -5.09 -13.17 2.73
CA GLY A 146 -5.87 -12.33 3.63
C GLY A 146 -6.95 -11.54 2.92
N ARG A 147 -7.80 -10.88 3.71
CA ARG A 147 -8.99 -10.17 3.20
C ARG A 147 -8.64 -9.11 2.16
N LEU A 148 -9.48 -9.00 1.13
CA LEU A 148 -9.32 -8.08 0.00
C LEU A 148 -10.18 -6.80 0.14
N ASP A 149 -10.82 -6.62 1.30
CA ASP A 149 -11.66 -5.48 1.61
C ASP A 149 -10.91 -4.15 1.42
N GLY A 150 -11.50 -3.21 0.68
CA GLY A 150 -10.95 -1.86 0.46
C GLY A 150 -9.91 -1.74 -0.67
N PHE A 151 -9.43 -2.84 -1.27
CA PHE A 151 -8.43 -2.76 -2.35
C PHE A 151 -8.96 -2.09 -3.62
N LEU A 152 -10.24 -2.32 -3.95
CA LEU A 152 -10.84 -1.69 -5.12
C LEU A 152 -10.92 -0.16 -4.97
N ASP A 153 -11.20 0.34 -3.76
CA ASP A 153 -11.28 1.77 -3.50
C ASP A 153 -9.90 2.44 -3.53
N VAL A 154 -8.88 1.74 -3.04
CA VAL A 154 -7.46 2.10 -3.17
C VAL A 154 -7.05 2.20 -4.64
N VAL A 155 -7.40 1.21 -5.46
CA VAL A 155 -7.10 1.20 -6.91
C VAL A 155 -7.83 2.31 -7.68
N ARG A 156 -9.07 2.63 -7.28
CA ARG A 156 -9.85 3.74 -7.85
C ARG A 156 -9.33 5.12 -7.41
N SER A 157 -8.63 5.20 -6.29
CA SER A 157 -8.14 6.46 -5.77
C SER A 157 -7.14 7.09 -6.75
N LYS A 158 -7.37 8.35 -7.13
CA LYS A 158 -6.46 9.13 -7.98
C LYS A 158 -5.23 9.64 -7.21
N THR A 159 -4.83 8.94 -6.17
CA THR A 159 -3.75 9.40 -5.29
C THR A 159 -2.46 9.42 -6.08
N GLN A 160 -1.88 10.60 -6.25
CA GLN A 160 -0.65 10.81 -7.01
C GLN A 160 0.52 10.01 -6.41
N PRO A 161 1.56 9.70 -7.19
CA PRO A 161 2.81 9.16 -6.65
C PRO A 161 3.31 10.04 -5.49
N THR A 162 3.64 9.41 -4.37
CA THR A 162 3.91 10.10 -3.10
C THR A 162 5.35 10.57 -2.95
N THR A 163 6.25 10.22 -3.88
CA THR A 163 7.69 10.44 -3.81
C THR A 163 8.32 10.22 -5.21
N PRO A 164 9.54 10.75 -5.49
CA PRO A 164 10.19 10.66 -6.81
C PRO A 164 10.64 9.26 -7.24
N MET A 165 10.67 8.28 -6.33
CA MET A 165 10.92 6.86 -6.63
C MET A 165 9.62 6.02 -6.66
N ASP A 166 8.44 6.65 -6.59
CA ASP A 166 7.23 5.98 -6.11
C ASP A 166 6.35 5.33 -7.17
N GLU A 167 6.27 4.01 -7.04
CA GLU A 167 5.05 3.27 -7.37
C GLU A 167 3.84 3.94 -6.70
N SER A 168 2.80 4.20 -7.48
CA SER A 168 1.56 4.73 -6.92
C SER A 168 0.87 3.69 -6.02
N LEU A 169 0.07 4.17 -5.07
CA LEU A 169 -0.74 3.32 -4.19
C LEU A 169 -1.55 2.26 -4.96
N ALA A 170 -2.11 2.65 -6.11
CA ALA A 170 -2.87 1.76 -6.99
C ALA A 170 -1.98 0.67 -7.62
N GLU A 171 -0.73 0.98 -7.95
CA GLU A 171 0.22 0.01 -8.51
C GLU A 171 0.63 -1.04 -7.49
N VAL A 172 0.96 -0.61 -6.27
CA VAL A 172 1.29 -1.54 -5.19
C VAL A 172 0.09 -2.42 -4.84
N ALA A 173 -1.13 -1.86 -4.86
CA ALA A 173 -2.35 -2.62 -4.66
C ALA A 173 -2.57 -3.68 -5.76
N VAL A 174 -2.40 -3.32 -7.04
CA VAL A 174 -2.49 -4.27 -8.15
C VAL A 174 -1.41 -5.35 -8.08
N ARG A 175 -0.18 -4.99 -7.69
CA ARG A 175 0.89 -5.98 -7.48
C ARG A 175 0.56 -6.94 -6.35
N PHE A 176 0.06 -6.44 -5.22
CA PHE A 176 -0.40 -7.28 -4.12
C PHE A 176 -1.48 -8.26 -4.60
N LEU A 177 -2.53 -7.74 -5.23
CA LEU A 177 -3.59 -8.60 -5.77
C LEU A 177 -3.02 -9.65 -6.72
N GLY A 178 -2.09 -9.27 -7.61
CA GLY A 178 -1.47 -10.18 -8.58
C GLY A 178 -0.70 -11.34 -7.96
N GLU A 179 0.00 -11.09 -6.86
CA GLU A 179 0.67 -12.13 -6.09
C GLU A 179 -0.33 -13.03 -5.37
N THR A 180 -1.36 -12.45 -4.73
CA THR A 180 -2.43 -13.21 -4.04
C THR A 180 -3.27 -14.04 -5.01
N ALA A 181 -3.53 -13.54 -6.21
CA ALA A 181 -4.33 -14.16 -7.25
C ALA A 181 -3.75 -15.49 -7.77
N LYS A 182 -2.49 -15.82 -7.49
CA LYS A 182 -1.94 -17.15 -7.79
C LYS A 182 -2.63 -18.25 -6.98
N GLU A 183 -3.09 -17.92 -5.77
CA GLU A 183 -3.64 -18.87 -4.81
C GLU A 183 -5.12 -18.59 -4.51
N ASP A 184 -5.57 -17.35 -4.66
CA ASP A 184 -6.91 -16.89 -4.31
C ASP A 184 -7.78 -16.57 -5.55
N PRO A 185 -8.89 -17.32 -5.78
CA PRO A 185 -9.85 -17.02 -6.85
C PRO A 185 -10.53 -15.64 -6.73
N GLU A 186 -10.75 -15.14 -5.52
CA GLU A 186 -11.40 -13.84 -5.31
C GLU A 186 -10.46 -12.70 -5.76
N ALA A 187 -9.16 -12.82 -5.46
CA ALA A 187 -8.16 -11.89 -5.97
C ALA A 187 -8.04 -11.96 -7.50
N ARG A 188 -8.14 -13.16 -8.11
CA ARG A 188 -8.18 -13.28 -9.58
C ARG A 188 -9.36 -12.54 -10.18
N ASP A 189 -10.56 -12.74 -9.65
CA ASP A 189 -11.75 -12.02 -10.14
C ASP A 189 -11.62 -10.51 -9.95
N MET A 190 -11.08 -10.06 -8.81
CA MET A 190 -10.87 -8.63 -8.56
C MET A 190 -9.92 -7.99 -9.58
N ILE A 191 -8.79 -8.63 -9.92
CA ILE A 191 -7.87 -8.10 -10.94
C ILE A 191 -8.50 -8.11 -12.32
N ARG A 192 -9.23 -9.18 -12.66
CA ARG A 192 -9.97 -9.27 -13.93
C ARG A 192 -10.94 -8.10 -14.08
N ARG A 193 -11.69 -7.79 -13.02
CA ARG A 193 -12.60 -6.64 -12.96
C ARG A 193 -11.84 -5.32 -13.13
N ILE A 194 -10.74 -5.13 -12.40
CA ILE A 194 -9.89 -3.93 -12.52
C ILE A 194 -9.35 -3.75 -13.95
N ALA A 195 -8.97 -4.83 -14.62
CA ALA A 195 -8.44 -4.77 -15.97
C ALA A 195 -9.52 -4.43 -17.02
N PHE A 196 -10.67 -5.10 -16.97
CA PHE A 196 -11.61 -5.13 -18.10
C PHE A 196 -12.98 -4.49 -17.84
N GLU A 197 -13.42 -4.40 -16.58
CA GLU A 197 -14.82 -4.03 -16.26
C GLU A 197 -14.95 -2.72 -15.50
N GLU A 198 -14.03 -2.44 -14.60
CA GLU A 198 -14.13 -1.33 -13.66
C GLU A 198 -13.66 -0.01 -14.27
N GLN A 199 -14.50 1.01 -14.16
CA GLN A 199 -14.21 2.37 -14.59
C GLN A 199 -14.76 3.39 -13.59
N PRO A 200 -14.09 4.54 -13.36
CA PRO A 200 -12.83 4.96 -14.00
C PRO A 200 -11.59 4.42 -13.25
N ILE A 201 -10.68 3.75 -13.98
CA ILE A 201 -9.36 3.34 -13.50
C ILE A 201 -8.30 3.86 -14.48
N ALA A 202 -7.15 4.32 -13.97
CA ALA A 202 -6.07 4.81 -14.80
C ALA A 202 -5.58 3.72 -15.79
N SER A 203 -5.37 4.08 -17.06
CA SER A 203 -5.01 3.12 -18.13
C SER A 203 -3.76 2.30 -17.76
N GLN A 204 -2.71 2.92 -17.20
CA GLN A 204 -1.50 2.20 -16.76
C GLN A 204 -1.78 1.14 -15.69
N VAL A 205 -2.70 1.42 -14.76
CA VAL A 205 -3.11 0.48 -13.71
C VAL A 205 -3.91 -0.67 -14.31
N ARG A 206 -4.79 -0.40 -15.29
CA ARG A 206 -5.52 -1.44 -16.04
C ARG A 206 -4.57 -2.36 -16.81
N VAL A 207 -3.54 -1.81 -17.46
CA VAL A 207 -2.51 -2.58 -18.18
C VAL A 207 -1.77 -3.52 -17.22
N ARG A 208 -1.33 -3.01 -16.06
CA ARG A 208 -0.67 -3.83 -15.04
C ARG A 208 -1.59 -4.91 -14.49
N ALA A 209 -2.87 -4.60 -14.27
CA ALA A 209 -3.87 -5.58 -13.86
C ALA A 209 -4.08 -6.65 -14.94
N ALA A 210 -4.18 -6.27 -16.22
CA ALA A 210 -4.32 -7.21 -17.32
C ALA A 210 -3.13 -8.17 -17.41
N ARG A 211 -1.90 -7.65 -17.26
CA ARG A 211 -0.68 -8.47 -17.17
C ARG A 211 -0.74 -9.43 -15.99
N ALA A 212 -1.07 -8.94 -14.80
CA ALA A 212 -1.13 -9.75 -13.59
C ALA A 212 -2.18 -10.87 -13.72
N PHE A 213 -3.38 -10.55 -14.20
CA PHE A 213 -4.44 -11.53 -14.43
C PHE A 213 -4.02 -12.58 -15.46
N ALA A 214 -3.48 -12.17 -16.61
CA ALA A 214 -3.02 -13.10 -17.64
C ALA A 214 -1.92 -14.05 -17.14
N ARG A 215 -1.03 -13.58 -16.27
CA ARG A 215 0.03 -14.41 -15.67
C ARG A 215 -0.49 -15.46 -14.70
N CYS A 216 -1.53 -15.15 -13.92
CA CYS A 216 -2.10 -16.06 -12.92
C CYS A 216 -3.37 -16.78 -13.39
N ALA A 217 -3.86 -16.51 -14.59
CA ALA A 217 -5.08 -17.09 -15.15
C ALA A 217 -5.00 -18.62 -15.20
N THR A 218 -6.06 -19.28 -14.71
CA THR A 218 -6.27 -20.72 -14.81
C THR A 218 -7.14 -21.07 -16.03
N GLY A 219 -7.40 -22.35 -16.30
CA GLY A 219 -8.11 -22.79 -17.50
C GLY A 219 -9.44 -22.06 -17.78
N THR A 220 -10.29 -21.84 -16.77
CA THR A 220 -11.54 -21.07 -16.94
C THR A 220 -11.31 -19.58 -17.12
N ASP A 221 -10.28 -19.05 -16.45
CA ASP A 221 -9.91 -17.63 -16.54
C ASP A 221 -9.33 -17.29 -17.90
N LEU A 222 -8.60 -18.23 -18.53
CA LEU A 222 -8.04 -18.07 -19.87
C LEU A 222 -9.13 -17.98 -20.95
N SER A 223 -10.22 -18.74 -20.83
CA SER A 223 -11.39 -18.57 -21.72
C SER A 223 -12.14 -17.25 -21.47
N ALA A 224 -12.12 -16.74 -20.24
CA ALA A 224 -12.65 -15.40 -19.96
C ALA A 224 -11.74 -14.32 -20.56
N LEU A 225 -10.42 -14.47 -20.42
CA LEU A 225 -9.42 -13.58 -20.98
C LEU A 225 -9.52 -13.51 -22.51
N GLU A 226 -9.64 -14.65 -23.20
CA GLU A 226 -9.82 -14.70 -24.66
C GLU A 226 -11.00 -13.84 -25.11
N ARG A 227 -12.16 -13.98 -24.45
CA ARG A 227 -13.37 -13.20 -24.77
C ARG A 227 -13.17 -11.69 -24.56
N HIS A 228 -12.49 -11.31 -23.48
CA HIS A 228 -12.20 -9.90 -23.19
C HIS A 228 -11.22 -9.31 -24.21
N LEU A 229 -10.14 -10.03 -24.53
CA LEU A 229 -9.12 -9.55 -25.47
C LEU A 229 -9.63 -9.50 -26.91
N ALA A 230 -10.54 -10.40 -27.31
CA ALA A 230 -11.14 -10.37 -28.66
C ALA A 230 -11.96 -9.09 -28.93
N ALA A 231 -12.47 -8.44 -27.88
CA ALA A 231 -13.22 -7.18 -27.98
C ALA A 231 -12.38 -5.94 -27.62
N GLU A 232 -11.15 -6.13 -27.13
CA GLU A 232 -10.32 -5.04 -26.64
C GLU A 232 -9.66 -4.27 -27.80
N THR A 233 -9.72 -2.93 -27.70
CA THR A 233 -9.15 -2.02 -28.71
C THR A 233 -7.94 -1.26 -28.20
N ASP A 234 -7.72 -1.23 -26.88
CA ASP A 234 -6.52 -0.66 -26.27
C ASP A 234 -5.31 -1.59 -26.50
N SER A 235 -4.46 -1.20 -27.44
CA SER A 235 -3.24 -1.95 -27.78
C SER A 235 -2.27 -2.10 -26.62
N ARG A 236 -2.28 -1.18 -25.65
CA ARG A 236 -1.43 -1.29 -24.44
C ARG A 236 -1.95 -2.37 -23.51
N LEU A 237 -3.28 -2.46 -23.38
CA LEU A 237 -3.92 -3.48 -22.54
C LEU A 237 -3.73 -4.86 -23.16
N LEU A 238 -3.91 -4.98 -24.48
CA LEU A 238 -3.56 -6.18 -25.24
C LEU A 238 -2.09 -6.57 -25.00
N ALA A 239 -1.14 -5.65 -25.21
CA ALA A 239 0.28 -5.93 -25.00
C ALA A 239 0.60 -6.36 -23.56
N GLY A 240 0.00 -5.72 -22.56
CA GLY A 240 0.14 -6.09 -21.16
C GLY A 240 -0.36 -7.52 -20.88
N ALA A 241 -1.54 -7.86 -21.40
CA ALA A 241 -2.11 -9.21 -21.26
C ALA A 241 -1.27 -10.27 -21.99
N MET A 242 -0.81 -10.00 -23.21
CA MET A 242 0.05 -10.91 -23.97
C MET A 242 1.38 -11.16 -23.27
N HIS A 243 1.94 -10.13 -22.66
CA HIS A 243 3.14 -10.26 -21.84
C HIS A 243 2.88 -11.08 -20.56
N GLY A 244 1.73 -10.91 -19.91
CA GLY A 244 1.33 -11.79 -18.80
C GLY A 244 1.16 -13.25 -19.22
N LEU A 245 0.58 -13.50 -20.41
CA LEU A 245 0.42 -14.85 -20.97
C LEU A 245 1.77 -15.54 -21.24
N SER A 246 2.79 -14.80 -21.66
CA SER A 246 4.13 -15.38 -21.90
C SER A 246 4.82 -15.84 -20.60
N GLU A 247 4.43 -15.26 -19.47
CA GLU A 247 4.88 -15.62 -18.11
C GLU A 247 3.94 -16.63 -17.41
N ASN A 248 2.84 -17.04 -18.04
CA ASN A 248 1.85 -17.93 -17.43
C ASN A 248 2.43 -19.35 -17.26
N PRO A 249 2.21 -20.00 -16.09
CA PRO A 249 2.73 -21.35 -15.83
C PRO A 249 2.17 -22.43 -16.77
N ASP A 250 0.95 -22.25 -17.30
CA ASP A 250 0.39 -23.10 -18.35
C ASP A 250 0.70 -22.54 -19.75
N ALA A 251 1.97 -22.67 -20.13
CA ALA A 251 2.46 -22.17 -21.41
C ALA A 251 1.72 -22.76 -22.63
N ALA A 252 1.11 -23.95 -22.51
CA ALA A 252 0.41 -24.60 -23.61
C ALA A 252 -1.00 -24.02 -23.81
N LEU A 253 -1.74 -23.75 -22.73
CA LEU A 253 -3.01 -23.01 -22.84
C LEU A 253 -2.78 -21.55 -23.22
N ALA A 254 -1.77 -20.89 -22.64
CA ALA A 254 -1.47 -19.49 -22.96
C ALA A 254 -1.12 -19.27 -24.44
N ARG A 255 -0.34 -20.19 -25.04
CA ARG A 255 -0.06 -20.19 -26.49
C ARG A 255 -1.32 -20.34 -27.33
N ARG A 256 -2.24 -21.24 -26.96
CA ARG A 256 -3.50 -21.42 -27.69
C ARG A 256 -4.34 -20.16 -27.69
N VAL A 257 -4.44 -19.48 -26.55
CA VAL A 257 -5.15 -18.19 -26.47
C VAL A 257 -4.51 -17.15 -27.39
N ALA A 258 -3.18 -17.04 -27.39
CA ALA A 258 -2.46 -16.13 -28.28
C ALA A 258 -2.71 -16.45 -29.76
N GLU A 259 -2.62 -17.73 -30.15
CA GLU A 259 -2.88 -18.21 -31.52
C GLU A 259 -4.31 -17.93 -31.97
N GLN A 260 -5.30 -18.12 -31.10
CA GLN A 260 -6.71 -17.83 -31.38
C GLN A 260 -6.96 -16.33 -31.63
N LEU A 261 -6.19 -15.47 -30.97
CA LEU A 261 -6.22 -14.01 -31.18
C LEU A 261 -5.38 -13.59 -32.41
N GLY A 262 -4.72 -14.52 -33.09
CA GLY A 262 -3.83 -14.23 -34.22
C GLY A 262 -2.55 -13.46 -33.80
N LEU A 263 -2.17 -13.55 -32.53
CA LEU A 263 -1.01 -12.87 -31.96
C LEU A 263 0.08 -13.88 -31.64
N SER A 264 1.35 -13.52 -31.89
CA SER A 264 2.46 -14.36 -31.44
C SER A 264 2.98 -13.87 -30.09
N LEU A 265 3.16 -14.79 -29.13
CA LEU A 265 3.83 -14.48 -27.86
C LEU A 265 5.29 -14.05 -28.06
N SER A 266 5.92 -14.42 -29.16
CA SER A 266 7.30 -13.98 -29.49
C SER A 266 7.41 -12.50 -29.83
N ASP A 267 6.31 -11.88 -30.24
CA ASP A 267 6.28 -10.47 -30.63
C ASP A 267 6.33 -9.55 -29.39
N PHE A 268 6.03 -10.13 -28.22
CA PHE A 268 6.06 -9.49 -26.92
C PHE A 268 7.24 -10.07 -26.15
N GLY A 269 8.44 -9.58 -26.47
CA GLY A 269 9.69 -9.93 -25.78
C GLY A 269 9.64 -9.72 -24.26
N PRO A 270 10.75 -9.97 -23.53
CA PRO A 270 10.81 -9.64 -22.11
C PRO A 270 10.36 -8.19 -21.92
N ALA A 271 9.61 -7.91 -20.84
CA ALA A 271 9.02 -6.60 -20.61
C ALA A 271 10.09 -5.53 -20.86
N PRO A 272 9.80 -4.46 -21.62
CA PRO A 272 10.70 -3.33 -21.64
C PRO A 272 10.92 -2.94 -20.18
N ASP A 273 12.18 -2.83 -19.76
CA ASP A 273 12.52 -2.42 -18.39
C ASP A 273 11.67 -1.18 -18.07
N GLU A 274 10.74 -1.31 -17.12
CA GLU A 274 9.82 -0.23 -16.72
C GLU A 274 10.61 0.98 -16.16
N ASP A 275 11.92 0.82 -15.96
CA ASP A 275 12.88 1.83 -15.49
C ASP A 275 13.63 2.57 -16.61
N ARG A 276 13.36 2.28 -17.89
CA ARG A 276 13.98 2.98 -19.02
C ARG A 276 13.05 4.06 -19.57
N GLU A 277 13.04 5.20 -18.92
CA GLU A 277 12.54 6.43 -19.54
C GLU A 277 13.53 6.94 -20.64
N PRO A 278 13.02 7.65 -21.67
CA PRO A 278 13.79 8.10 -22.84
C PRO A 278 14.92 9.11 -22.52
#